data_AF-A0A951RJ28-F1
#
_entry.id   AF-A0A951RJ28-F1
#
_cell.length_a   1.000
_cell.length_b   1.000
_cell.length_c   1.000
_cell.angle_alpha   90.00
_cell.angle_beta   90.00
_cell.angle_gamma   90.00
#
_symmetry.space_group_name_H-M   'P 1'
#
loop_
_entity.id
_entity.type
_entity.pdbx_description
1 polymer ?
#
loop_
_entity_poly.entity_id
_entity_poly.type
_entity_poly.pdbx_seq_one_letter_code
_entity_poly.pdbx_strand_id
1 'polypeptide(L)' 'MHPYIQPLALAYQKHAHEDNAFWMKKYMKNQFAFFGIKTPDRTRINRAFFA' A
#
# COMPACT_ATOMS: atom_id res chain seq x y z
N MET A 1 -0.05 -0.46 16.96
CA MET A 1 -0.20 0.49 15.84
C MET A 1 -0.76 1.80 16.40
N HIS A 2 -0.03 2.92 16.28
CA HIS A 2 -0.47 4.21 16.85
C HIS A 2 -1.79 4.69 16.19
N PRO A 3 -2.74 5.30 16.91
CA PRO A 3 -4.05 5.70 16.36
C PRO A 3 -3.95 6.53 15.08
N TYR A 4 -2.95 7.41 15.01
CA TYR A 4 -2.66 8.20 13.82
C TYR A 4 -2.46 7.35 12.56
N ILE A 5 -1.73 6.23 12.62
CA ILE A 5 -1.41 5.43 11.42
C ILE A 5 -2.51 4.41 11.06
N GLN A 6 -3.51 4.20 11.93
CA GLN A 6 -4.56 3.19 11.67
C GLN A 6 -5.41 3.50 10.44
N PRO A 7 -5.89 4.74 10.21
CA PRO A 7 -6.68 5.06 9.02
C PRO A 7 -5.88 4.88 7.73
N LEU A 8 -4.58 5.20 7.74
CA LEU A 8 -3.71 5.01 6.58
C LEU A 8 -3.54 3.51 6.25
N ALA A 9 -3.34 2.66 7.26
CA ALA A 9 -3.26 1.22 7.08
C ALA A 9 -4.56 0.63 6.52
N LEU A 10 -5.72 1.06 7.04
CA LEU A 10 -7.04 0.67 6.53
C LEU A 10 -7.24 1.10 5.07
N ALA A 11 -6.82 2.32 4.72
CA ALA A 11 -6.90 2.81 3.34
C ALA A 11 -6.06 1.95 2.39
N TYR A 12 -4.82 1.61 2.79
CA TYR A 12 -3.98 0.74 1.97
C TYR A 12 -4.57 -0.67 1.82
N GLN A 13 -5.13 -1.22 2.89
CA GLN A 13 -5.77 -2.54 2.84
C GLN A 13 -7.01 -2.54 1.94
N LYS A 14 -7.85 -1.49 1.99
CA LYS A 14 -9.02 -1.34 1.13
C LYS A 14 -8.66 -1.23 -0.36
N HIS A 15 -7.50 -0.67 -0.67
CA HIS A 15 -7.01 -0.50 -2.04
C HIS A 15 -5.97 -1.56 -2.44
N ALA A 16 -5.85 -2.65 -1.69
CA ALA A 16 -4.92 -3.72 -2.00
C ALA A 16 -5.30 -4.43 -3.32
N HIS A 17 -4.29 -4.90 -4.04
CA HIS A 17 -4.45 -5.62 -5.30
C HIS A 17 -3.46 -6.79 -5.38
N GLU A 18 -3.99 -8.01 -5.33
CA GLU A 18 -3.18 -9.23 -5.14
C GLU A 18 -2.24 -9.53 -6.32
N ASP A 19 -2.71 -9.38 -7.57
CA ASP A 19 -1.83 -9.63 -8.73
C ASP A 19 -0.63 -8.68 -8.78
N ASN A 20 -0.87 -7.38 -8.54
CA ASN A 20 0.22 -6.40 -8.45
C ASN A 20 1.14 -6.75 -7.27
N ALA A 21 0.59 -7.13 -6.12
CA ALA A 21 1.37 -7.51 -4.95
C ALA A 21 2.30 -8.69 -5.23
N PHE A 22 1.81 -9.71 -5.96
CA PHE A 22 2.61 -10.86 -6.39
C PHE A 22 3.82 -10.42 -7.23
N TRP A 23 3.60 -9.61 -8.27
CA TRP A 23 4.69 -9.15 -9.14
C TRP A 23 5.66 -8.20 -8.42
N MET A 24 5.16 -7.32 -7.55
CA MET A 24 5.99 -6.41 -6.75
C MET A 24 6.86 -7.17 -5.73
N LYS A 25 6.30 -8.18 -5.07
CA LYS A 25 7.04 -9.08 -4.18
C LYS A 25 8.13 -9.82 -4.95
N LYS A 26 7.81 -10.35 -6.15
CA LYS A 26 8.79 -11.03 -7.00
C LYS A 26 9.93 -10.11 -7.45
N TYR A 27 9.61 -8.86 -7.81
CA TYR A 27 10.62 -7.84 -8.15
C TYR A 27 11.61 -7.60 -7.00
N MET A 28 11.12 -7.57 -5.76
CA MET A 28 11.96 -7.43 -4.56
C MET A 28 12.55 -8.76 -4.06
N LYS A 29 12.71 -9.76 -4.94
CA LYS A 29 13.25 -11.09 -4.62
C LYS A 29 12.52 -11.76 -3.43
N ASN A 30 11.22 -11.53 -3.32
CA ASN A 30 10.33 -12.05 -2.29
C ASN A 30 10.65 -11.60 -0.84
N GLN A 31 11.43 -10.53 -0.65
CA GLN A 31 11.86 -10.07 0.68
C GLN A 31 10.79 -9.29 1.44
N PHE A 32 9.82 -8.71 0.73
CA PHE A 32 8.80 -7.86 1.33
C PHE A 32 7.41 -8.23 0.82
N ALA A 33 6.43 -8.21 1.74
CA ALA A 33 5.02 -8.25 1.38
C ALA A 33 4.58 -6.87 0.86
N PHE A 34 3.68 -6.87 -0.13
CA PHE A 34 3.15 -5.66 -0.72
C PHE A 34 1.63 -5.68 -0.70
N PHE A 35 1.03 -4.49 -0.57
CA PHE A 35 -0.40 -4.32 -0.82
C PHE A 35 -0.74 -4.29 -2.31
N GLY A 36 0.25 -4.21 -3.22
CA GLY A 36 -0.02 -4.16 -4.66
C GLY A 36 -0.47 -2.80 -5.19
N ILE A 37 -0.27 -1.73 -4.41
CA ILE A 37 -0.67 -0.37 -4.77
C ILE A 37 0.43 0.28 -5.61
N LYS A 38 0.11 0.72 -6.82
CA LYS A 38 1.05 1.42 -7.69
C LYS A 38 1.28 2.86 -7.22
N THR A 39 2.41 3.45 -7.63
CA THR A 39 2.82 4.80 -7.22
C THR A 39 1.74 5.90 -7.40
N PRO A 40 0.98 5.96 -8.51
CA PRO A 40 -0.08 6.96 -8.67
C PRO A 40 -1.18 6.84 -7.60
N ASP A 41 -1.64 5.61 -7.33
CA ASP A 41 -2.68 5.34 -6.33
C ASP A 41 -2.19 5.61 -4.91
N ARG A 42 -0.97 5.17 -4.60
CA ARG A 42 -0.33 5.45 -3.30
C ARG A 42 -0.20 6.94 -3.05
N THR A 43 0.22 7.71 -4.06
CA THR A 43 0.35 9.17 -3.96
C THR A 43 -1.00 9.83 -3.67
N ARG A 44 -2.08 9.36 -4.32
CA ARG A 44 -3.44 9.84 -4.08
C ARG A 44 -3.91 9.54 -2.65
N ILE A 45 -3.68 8.33 -2.15
CA ILE A 45 -4.03 7.96 -0.76
C ILE A 45 -3.24 8.82 0.23
N ASN A 46 -1.94 9.01 0.01
CA ASN A 46 -1.09 9.81 0.90
C ASN A 46 -1.53 11.28 0.94
N ARG A 47 -1.88 11.87 -0.21
CA ARG A 47 -2.41 13.24 -0.24
C ARG A 47 -3.70 13.36 0.57
N ALA A 48 -4.58 12.37 0.54
CA ALA A 48 -5.80 12.40 1.35
C ALA A 48 -5.55 12.26 2.87
N PHE A 49 -4.35 11.82 3.28
CA PHE A 49 -4.02 11.57 4.68
C PHE A 49 -3.08 12.62 5.29
N PHE A 50 -2.19 13.23 4.49
CA PHE A 50 -1.17 14.17 4.96
C PHE A 50 -1.39 15.63 4.49
N ALA A 51 -2.38 15.90 3.64
CA ALA A 51 -2.70 17.25 3.19
C ALA A 51 -3.56 18.02 4.20
#